data_AF-A0A2C9JZC6-F1
#
_entry.id   AF-A0A2C9JZC6-F1
#
_cell.length_a   1.000
_cell.length_b   1.000
_cell.length_c   1.000
_cell.angle_alpha   90.00
_cell.angle_beta   90.00
_cell.angle_gamma   90.00
#
_symmetry.space_group_name_H-M   'P 1'
#
loop_
_entity.id
_entity.type
_entity.pdbx_description
1 polymer ?
#
loop_
_entity_poly.entity_id
_entity_poly.type
_entity_poly.pdbx_seq_one_letter_code
_entity_poly.pdbx_strand_id
1 'polypeptide(L)'
;MLKNVPKARERFTKFNAFQPDVTLVKDKGFIDQVNAITNGLESLVNNVENPGQFQAALETLSTLHKNKTPNIGMEYFGPFQKYIHLYIEKSLNVDPDSQEPRAWTNMFASFNEVLKKT
;
A
#
# COMPACT_ATOMS: atom_id res chain seq x y z
N MET A 1 -8.05 0.88 -0.25
CA MET A 1 -7.36 0.65 -1.54
C MET A 1 -8.33 0.41 -2.70
N LEU A 2 -9.00 -0.75 -2.81
CA LEU A 2 -9.83 -1.12 -3.98
C LEU A 2 -11.00 -0.17 -4.32
N LYS A 3 -11.42 0.68 -3.36
CA LYS A 3 -12.45 1.71 -3.56
C LYS A 3 -11.87 3.08 -3.95
N ASN A 4 -10.64 3.39 -3.54
CA ASN A 4 -10.10 4.75 -3.58
C ASN A 4 -8.95 4.91 -4.59
N VAL A 5 -8.33 3.81 -5.02
CA VAL A 5 -7.24 3.83 -6.02
C VAL A 5 -7.83 3.46 -7.38
N PRO A 6 -7.80 4.37 -8.37
CA PRO A 6 -8.32 4.11 -9.72
C PRO A 6 -7.68 2.87 -10.34
N LYS A 7 -8.50 2.05 -11.01
CA LYS A 7 -8.08 0.83 -11.73
C LYS A 7 -7.33 -0.22 -10.88
N ALA A 8 -7.25 -0.06 -9.55
CA ALA A 8 -6.54 -1.01 -8.69
C ALA A 8 -7.13 -2.43 -8.80
N ARG A 9 -8.46 -2.55 -8.92
CA ARG A 9 -9.15 -3.83 -9.08
C ARG A 9 -8.64 -4.63 -10.29
N GLU A 10 -8.30 -3.95 -11.39
CA GLU A 10 -7.81 -4.59 -12.62
C GLU A 10 -6.43 -5.23 -12.47
N ARG A 11 -5.68 -4.91 -11.40
CA ARG A 11 -4.32 -5.41 -11.18
C ARG A 11 -4.25 -6.71 -10.40
N PHE A 12 -5.37 -7.13 -9.81
CA PHE A 12 -5.44 -8.36 -9.05
C PHE A 12 -6.08 -9.46 -9.91
N THR A 13 -5.26 -10.42 -10.33
CA THR A 13 -5.69 -11.53 -11.19
C THR A 13 -5.87 -12.85 -10.44
N LYS A 14 -5.42 -12.92 -9.18
CA LYS A 14 -5.48 -14.14 -8.35
C LYS A 14 -6.83 -14.35 -7.64
N PHE A 15 -7.72 -13.36 -7.71
CA PHE A 15 -9.07 -13.38 -7.16
C PHE A 15 -9.94 -12.39 -7.94
N ASN A 16 -11.28 -12.53 -7.86
CA ASN A 16 -12.17 -11.57 -8.51
C ASN A 16 -12.30 -10.29 -7.68
N ALA A 17 -11.42 -9.32 -7.95
CA ALA A 17 -11.39 -8.05 -7.25
C ALA A 17 -12.62 -7.15 -7.48
N PHE A 18 -13.61 -7.54 -8.30
CA PHE A 18 -14.87 -6.81 -8.46
C PHE A 18 -16.01 -7.35 -7.58
N GLN A 19 -15.77 -8.43 -6.84
CA GLN A 19 -16.76 -8.94 -5.89
C GLN A 19 -17.02 -7.97 -4.73
N PRO A 20 -18.20 -8.05 -4.09
CA PRO A 20 -18.49 -7.32 -2.85
C PRO A 20 -17.52 -7.68 -1.72
N ASP A 21 -17.29 -6.73 -0.80
CA ASP A 21 -16.36 -6.92 0.33
C ASP A 21 -16.67 -8.18 1.14
N VAL A 22 -17.96 -8.49 1.38
CA VAL A 22 -18.41 -9.68 2.13
C VAL A 22 -18.04 -11.02 1.47
N THR A 23 -17.79 -11.00 0.16
CA THR A 23 -17.31 -12.16 -0.61
C THR A 23 -15.79 -12.18 -0.64
N LEU A 24 -15.14 -11.03 -0.87
CA LEU A 24 -13.68 -10.91 -0.92
C LEU A 24 -13.02 -11.42 0.36
N VAL A 25 -13.56 -11.09 1.54
CA VAL A 25 -12.98 -11.52 2.82
C VAL A 25 -13.00 -13.04 3.06
N LYS A 26 -13.67 -13.80 2.19
CA LYS A 26 -13.71 -15.27 2.22
C LYS A 26 -12.90 -15.90 1.10
N ASP A 27 -12.42 -15.10 0.14
CA ASP A 27 -11.64 -15.56 -1.00
C ASP A 27 -10.17 -15.77 -0.59
N LYS A 28 -9.64 -16.97 -0.85
CA LYS A 28 -8.27 -17.32 -0.47
C LYS A 28 -7.22 -16.45 -1.18
N GLY A 29 -7.40 -16.16 -2.46
CA GLY A 29 -6.46 -15.32 -3.22
C GLY A 29 -6.43 -13.88 -2.70
N PHE A 30 -7.59 -13.35 -2.28
CA PHE A 30 -7.67 -12.06 -1.61
C PHE A 30 -6.95 -12.07 -0.27
N ILE A 31 -7.20 -13.07 0.58
CA ILE A 31 -6.55 -13.22 1.89
C ILE A 31 -5.03 -13.33 1.73
N ASP A 32 -4.55 -14.17 0.81
CA ASP A 32 -3.11 -14.34 0.55
C ASP A 32 -2.47 -13.03 0.08
N GLN A 33 -3.19 -12.23 -0.73
CA GLN A 33 -2.72 -10.91 -1.16
C GLN A 33 -2.71 -9.88 -0.03
N VAL A 34 -3.71 -9.89 0.86
CA VAL A 34 -3.74 -9.04 2.06
C VAL A 34 -2.53 -9.36 2.94
N ASN A 35 -2.26 -10.63 3.21
CA ASN A 35 -1.11 -11.05 4.01
C ASN A 35 0.22 -10.59 3.39
N ALA A 36 0.40 -10.74 2.08
CA ALA A 36 1.60 -10.27 1.39
C ALA A 36 1.80 -8.75 1.53
N ILE A 37 0.71 -7.96 1.43
CA ILE A 37 0.76 -6.51 1.63
C ILE A 37 1.11 -6.19 3.09
N THR A 38 0.46 -6.82 4.06
CA THR A 38 0.71 -6.59 5.49
C THR A 38 2.17 -6.89 5.85
N ASN A 39 2.74 -8.00 5.37
CA ASN A 39 4.15 -8.33 5.60
C ASN A 39 5.10 -7.29 4.99
N GLY A 40 4.76 -6.76 3.81
CA GLY A 40 5.52 -5.67 3.19
C GLY A 40 5.50 -4.38 4.02
N LEU A 41 4.34 -4.03 4.59
CA LEU A 41 4.20 -2.87 5.48
C LEU A 41 4.91 -3.08 6.82
N GLU A 42 4.80 -4.26 7.41
CA GLU A 42 5.52 -4.63 8.63
C GLU A 42 7.03 -4.51 8.44
N SER A 43 7.56 -4.93 7.28
CA SER A 43 8.97 -4.74 6.94
C SER A 43 9.38 -3.27 6.92
N LEU A 44 8.53 -2.37 6.43
CA LEU A 44 8.81 -0.93 6.47
C LEU A 44 8.80 -0.38 7.89
N VAL A 45 7.77 -0.71 8.67
CA VAL A 45 7.60 -0.24 10.04
C VAL A 45 8.75 -0.70 10.94
N ASN A 46 9.14 -1.97 10.83
CA ASN A 46 10.22 -2.55 11.65
C ASN A 46 11.60 -1.91 11.39
N ASN A 47 11.76 -1.20 10.26
CA ASN A 47 13.01 -0.55 9.90
C ASN A 47 12.96 0.98 10.05
N VAL A 48 11.85 1.60 10.48
CA VAL A 48 11.68 3.06 10.49
C VAL A 48 12.74 3.81 11.31
N GLU A 49 13.23 3.18 12.38
CA GLU A 49 14.29 3.71 13.25
C GLU A 49 15.72 3.49 12.71
N ASN A 50 15.86 2.76 11.60
CA ASN A 50 17.14 2.50 10.94
C ASN A 50 17.11 3.04 9.50
N PRO A 51 17.59 4.28 9.27
CA PRO A 51 17.47 4.94 7.97
C PRO A 51 18.03 4.15 6.79
N GLY A 52 19.15 3.45 6.98
CA GLY A 52 19.76 2.63 5.92
C GLY A 52 18.91 1.40 5.57
N GLN A 53 18.40 0.70 6.57
CA GLN A 53 17.52 -0.45 6.36
C GLN A 53 16.15 -0.04 5.82
N PHE A 54 15.61 1.09 6.28
CA PHE A 54 14.36 1.65 5.77
C PHE A 54 14.48 1.98 4.28
N GLN A 55 15.54 2.69 3.88
CA GLN A 55 15.79 3.01 2.48
C GLN A 55 15.90 1.74 1.60
N ALA A 56 16.66 0.74 2.06
CA ALA A 56 16.78 -0.54 1.34
C ALA A 56 15.44 -1.27 1.19
N ALA A 57 14.58 -1.22 2.22
CA ALA A 57 13.24 -1.82 2.17
C ALA A 57 12.34 -1.09 1.16
N LEU A 58 12.38 0.26 1.13
CA LEU A 58 11.66 1.06 0.13
C LEU A 58 12.12 0.74 -1.29
N GLU A 59 13.43 0.65 -1.54
CA GLU A 59 14.01 0.33 -2.85
C GLU A 59 13.63 -1.07 -3.32
N THR A 60 13.67 -2.04 -2.40
CA THR A 60 13.26 -3.43 -2.68
C THR A 60 11.78 -3.48 -3.09
N LEU A 61 10.89 -2.85 -2.32
CA LEU A 61 9.46 -2.81 -2.63
C LEU A 61 9.19 -2.05 -3.93
N SER A 62 9.88 -0.94 -4.17
CA SER A 62 9.74 -0.15 -5.40
C SER A 62 10.10 -1.00 -6.63
N THR A 63 11.25 -1.65 -6.58
CA THR A 63 11.75 -2.54 -7.65
C THR A 63 10.77 -3.68 -7.92
N LEU A 64 10.24 -4.32 -6.86
CA LEU A 64 9.27 -5.41 -6.99
C LEU A 64 8.00 -5.00 -7.73
N HIS A 65 7.53 -3.76 -7.54
CA HIS A 65 6.33 -3.24 -8.19
C HIS A 65 6.60 -2.74 -9.62
N LYS A 66 7.76 -2.11 -9.86
CA LYS A 66 8.18 -1.70 -11.20
C LYS A 66 8.41 -2.86 -12.14
N ASN A 67 8.99 -3.94 -11.64
CA ASN A 67 9.29 -5.13 -12.44
C ASN A 67 8.06 -6.01 -12.75
N LYS A 68 6.87 -5.61 -12.30
CA LYS A 68 5.63 -6.26 -12.76
C LYS A 68 5.39 -5.93 -14.23
N THR A 69 4.74 -6.85 -14.93
CA THR A 69 4.28 -6.62 -16.30
C THR A 69 2.76 -6.76 -16.33
N PRO A 70 2.03 -5.68 -16.65
CA PRO A 70 2.47 -4.27 -16.69
C PRO A 70 2.96 -3.73 -15.33
N ASN A 71 3.78 -2.67 -15.35
CA ASN A 71 4.38 -2.08 -14.16
C ASN A 71 3.33 -1.52 -13.19
N ILE A 72 3.61 -1.53 -11.90
CA ILE A 72 2.75 -0.89 -10.88
C ILE A 72 3.48 0.36 -10.40
N GLY A 73 3.15 1.51 -11.00
CA GLY A 73 3.83 2.77 -10.77
C GLY A 73 3.03 3.82 -9.99
N MET A 74 3.41 5.08 -10.20
CA MET A 74 2.83 6.25 -9.54
C MET A 74 1.33 6.43 -9.81
N GLU A 75 0.83 5.90 -10.92
CA GLU A 75 -0.59 5.88 -11.27
C GLU A 75 -1.45 5.13 -10.25
N TYR A 76 -0.86 4.20 -9.48
CA TYR A 76 -1.51 3.49 -8.39
C TYR A 76 -1.08 4.04 -7.02
N PHE A 77 0.22 4.25 -6.81
CA PHE A 77 0.74 4.63 -5.50
C PHE A 77 0.55 6.11 -5.13
N GLY A 78 0.43 7.01 -6.11
CA GLY A 78 0.06 8.41 -5.88
C GLY A 78 -1.33 8.53 -5.24
N PRO A 79 -2.39 7.97 -5.86
CA PRO A 79 -3.72 7.91 -5.25
C PRO A 79 -3.74 7.14 -3.92
N PHE A 80 -2.92 6.09 -3.79
CA PHE A 80 -2.86 5.35 -2.53
C PHE A 80 -2.32 6.20 -1.38
N GLN A 81 -1.20 6.91 -1.59
CA GLN A 81 -0.68 7.90 -0.64
C GLN A 81 -1.76 8.94 -0.31
N LYS A 82 -2.48 9.44 -1.33
CA LYS A 82 -3.51 10.47 -1.13
C LYS A 82 -4.66 10.02 -0.24
N TYR A 83 -5.03 8.73 -0.23
CA TYR A 83 -6.27 8.27 0.41
C TYR A 83 -6.07 7.28 1.56
N ILE A 84 -4.82 6.97 1.94
CA ILE A 84 -4.57 6.04 3.05
C ILE A 84 -5.05 6.61 4.40
N HIS A 85 -4.95 7.92 4.59
CA HIS A 85 -5.38 8.60 5.81
C HIS A 85 -6.86 8.28 6.18
N LEU A 86 -7.76 8.27 5.19
CA LEU A 86 -9.17 7.93 5.37
C LEU A 86 -9.39 6.55 6.00
N TYR A 87 -8.52 5.58 5.68
CA TYR A 87 -8.60 4.25 6.27
C TYR A 87 -8.11 4.27 7.72
N ILE A 88 -7.00 4.96 8.00
CA ILE A 88 -6.40 5.04 9.34
C ILE A 88 -7.32 5.78 10.32
N GLU A 89 -7.81 6.95 9.93
CA GLU A 89 -8.78 7.76 10.69
C GLU A 89 -9.98 6.91 11.11
N LYS A 90 -10.59 6.22 10.15
CA LYS A 90 -11.76 5.37 10.40
C LYS A 90 -11.42 4.15 11.26
N SER A 91 -10.28 3.52 11.02
CA SER A 91 -9.93 2.24 11.68
C SER A 91 -9.50 2.43 13.13
N LEU A 92 -8.84 3.56 13.42
CA LEU A 92 -8.39 3.91 14.77
C LEU A 92 -9.38 4.85 15.50
N ASN A 93 -10.40 5.36 14.80
CA ASN A 93 -11.34 6.35 15.30
C ASN A 93 -10.61 7.60 15.84
N VAL A 94 -9.74 8.18 15.01
CA VAL A 94 -8.91 9.35 15.33
C VAL A 94 -9.22 10.50 14.37
N ASP A 95 -8.90 11.72 14.78
CA ASP A 95 -9.07 12.91 13.96
C ASP A 95 -8.16 12.89 12.71
N PRO A 96 -8.58 13.56 11.61
CA PRO A 96 -7.74 13.71 10.41
C PRO A 96 -6.39 14.37 10.68
N ASP A 97 -6.32 15.17 11.75
CA ASP A 97 -5.13 15.87 12.18
C ASP A 97 -4.27 15.08 13.18
N SER A 98 -4.64 13.85 13.50
CA SER A 98 -3.82 12.99 14.38
C SER A 98 -2.50 12.58 13.72
N GLN A 99 -1.53 12.16 14.55
CA GLN A 99 -0.19 11.82 14.06
C GLN A 99 -0.21 10.53 13.22
N GLU A 100 -1.10 9.60 13.53
CA GLU A 100 -1.22 8.28 12.90
C GLU A 100 -1.54 8.39 11.39
N PRO A 101 -2.63 9.04 10.94
CA PRO A 101 -2.90 9.19 9.52
C PRO A 101 -1.78 9.94 8.78
N ARG A 102 -1.16 10.94 9.42
CA ARG A 102 -0.02 11.69 8.86
C ARG A 102 1.21 10.80 8.70
N ALA A 103 1.55 10.00 9.71
CA ALA A 103 2.71 9.11 9.68
C ALA A 103 2.61 8.08 8.54
N TRP A 104 1.45 7.44 8.39
CA TRP A 104 1.20 6.54 7.26
C TRP A 104 1.29 7.24 5.91
N THR A 105 0.71 8.44 5.79
CA THR A 105 0.79 9.24 4.56
C THR A 105 2.23 9.61 4.22
N ASN A 106 3.04 10.00 5.21
CA ASN A 106 4.45 10.34 5.06
C ASN A 106 5.30 9.12 4.67
N MET A 107 5.03 7.94 5.24
CA MET A 107 5.73 6.72 4.85
C MET A 107 5.52 6.40 3.36
N PHE A 108 4.28 6.52 2.86
CA PHE A 108 4.02 6.34 1.43
C PHE A 108 4.54 7.49 0.56
N ALA A 109 4.68 8.70 1.11
CA ALA A 109 5.38 9.79 0.41
C ALA A 109 6.86 9.42 0.19
N SER A 110 7.55 8.91 1.21
CA SER A 110 8.93 8.41 1.09
C SER A 110 9.05 7.28 0.08
N PHE A 111 8.11 6.32 0.11
CA PHE A 111 8.05 5.26 -0.90
C PHE A 111 7.89 5.83 -2.32
N ASN A 112 7.00 6.79 -2.50
CA ASN A 112 6.77 7.41 -3.81
C ASN A 112 7.98 8.19 -4.32
N GLU A 113 8.79 8.80 -3.45
CA GLU A 113 10.05 9.42 -3.85
C GLU A 113 11.06 8.40 -4.38
N VAL A 114 11.15 7.21 -3.76
CA VAL A 114 12.00 6.11 -4.25
C VAL A 114 11.43 5.53 -5.56
N LEU A 115 10.11 5.39 -5.66
CA LEU A 115 9.43 4.90 -6.85
C LEU A 115 9.60 5.83 -8.06
N LYS A 116 9.79 7.14 -7.87
CA LYS A 116 10.08 8.06 -8.98
C LYS A 116 11.53 7.97 -9.49
N LYS A 117 12.47 7.59 -8.63
CA LYS A 117 13.93 7.63 -8.89
C LYS A 117 14.50 6.33 -9.45
N THR A 118 13.88 5.21 -9.09
CA THR A 118 14.23 3.87 -9.58
C THR A 118 13.79 3.66 -11.03
#